data_AF-A0A7S2HFX3-F1
#
_entry.id   AF-A0A7S2HFX3-F1
#
_cell.length_a   1.000
_cell.length_b   1.000
_cell.length_c   1.000
_cell.angle_alpha   90.00
_cell.angle_beta   90.00
_cell.angle_gamma   90.00
#
_symmetry.space_group_name_H-M   'P 1'
#
loop_
_entity.id
_entity.type
_entity.pdbx_description
1 polymer ?
#
loop_
_entity_poly.entity_id
_entity_poly.type
_entity_poly.pdbx_seq_one_letter_code
_entity_poly.pdbx_strand_id
1 'polypeptide(L)'
;CGCGVQGCLFGFPLGCPPAIGYFVDLFKNRVENYVRRILPKSRSRYPKKVLVCMIYFLDELATGGWADCALKCMCYDSAPIRLQTAIRSIFKLATQQIKIAGTQVVPVPLFEELDGKTSCDYLQRVEPSPAGGKKMAKQLMNALQWESSSLGDESERTHLAALNSPVASVMEHE
;
A
#
# COMPACT_ATOMS: atom_id res chain seq x y z
N CYS A 1 11.35 -23.11 15.64
CA CYS A 1 10.83 -23.45 14.29
C CYS A 1 9.31 -23.37 14.31
N GLY A 2 8.75 -22.23 13.92
CA GLY A 2 7.31 -21.97 13.97
C GLY A 2 6.77 -21.74 12.57
N CYS A 3 6.47 -22.81 11.84
CA CYS A 3 5.59 -22.72 10.67
C CYS A 3 4.16 -22.58 11.21
N GLY A 4 3.67 -21.34 11.30
CA GLY A 4 2.29 -21.04 11.68
C GLY A 4 1.32 -21.47 10.59
N VAL A 5 0.86 -22.73 10.65
CA VAL A 5 -0.17 -23.31 9.77
C VAL A 5 -1.55 -22.85 10.25
N GLN A 6 -1.86 -21.57 10.11
CA GLN A 6 -3.20 -21.06 10.46
C GLN A 6 -3.96 -20.48 9.26
N GLY A 7 -3.33 -20.37 8.08
CA GLY A 7 -3.96 -19.93 6.84
C GLY A 7 -4.29 -21.04 5.83
N CYS A 8 -3.66 -22.21 5.91
CA CYS A 8 -3.79 -23.25 4.86
C CYS A 8 -4.99 -24.19 5.02
N LEU A 9 -5.71 -24.17 6.16
CA LEU A 9 -6.74 -25.18 6.47
C LEU A 9 -8.19 -24.72 6.27
N PHE A 10 -8.44 -23.50 5.80
CA PHE A 10 -9.80 -23.02 5.46
C PHE A 10 -10.08 -22.94 3.95
N GLY A 11 -9.41 -23.79 3.16
CA GLY A 11 -9.75 -23.99 1.75
C GLY A 11 -10.92 -24.96 1.60
N PHE A 12 -12.14 -24.43 1.52
CA PHE A 12 -13.33 -25.10 1.01
C PHE A 12 -13.06 -25.82 -0.34
N PRO A 13 -13.80 -26.89 -0.70
CA PRO A 13 -13.59 -27.69 -1.92
C PRO A 13 -14.08 -27.01 -3.21
N LEU A 14 -14.08 -25.67 -3.26
CA LEU A 14 -14.58 -24.88 -4.38
C LEU A 14 -13.47 -23.97 -4.92
N GLY A 15 -12.72 -24.46 -5.91
CA GLY A 15 -12.20 -23.68 -7.05
C GLY A 15 -11.32 -22.45 -6.82
N CYS A 16 -10.96 -22.06 -5.59
CA CYS A 16 -10.02 -20.99 -5.35
C CYS A 16 -8.60 -21.51 -5.67
N PRO A 17 -7.90 -20.93 -6.66
CA PRO A 17 -6.58 -21.43 -7.03
C PRO A 17 -5.68 -21.40 -5.79
N PRO A 18 -4.99 -22.51 -5.43
CA PRO A 18 -4.18 -22.58 -4.22
C PRO A 18 -3.11 -21.47 -4.15
N ALA A 19 -2.75 -20.91 -5.31
CA ALA A 19 -1.86 -19.78 -5.45
C ALA A 19 -2.35 -18.49 -4.76
N ILE A 20 -3.65 -18.13 -4.86
CA ILE A 20 -4.09 -16.83 -4.31
C ILE A 20 -4.13 -16.85 -2.80
N GLY A 21 -4.52 -17.97 -2.18
CA GLY A 21 -4.47 -18.15 -0.73
C GLY A 21 -3.05 -18.02 -0.18
N TYR A 22 -2.08 -18.59 -0.88
CA TYR A 22 -0.66 -18.42 -0.55
C TYR A 22 -0.22 -16.94 -0.64
N PHE A 23 -0.60 -16.22 -1.70
CA PHE A 23 -0.26 -14.80 -1.83
C PHE A 23 -0.94 -13.93 -0.77
N VAL A 24 -2.18 -14.23 -0.39
CA VAL A 24 -2.86 -13.54 0.71
C VAL A 24 -2.10 -13.81 2.03
N ASP A 25 -1.72 -15.05 2.32
CA ASP A 25 -0.91 -15.35 3.51
C ASP A 25 0.41 -14.58 3.49
N LEU A 26 1.12 -14.61 2.36
CA LEU A 26 2.41 -13.98 2.18
C LEU A 26 2.35 -12.45 2.32
N PHE A 27 1.45 -11.80 1.58
CA PHE A 27 1.40 -10.33 1.50
C PHE A 27 0.53 -9.68 2.59
N LYS A 28 -0.35 -10.43 3.26
CA LYS A 28 -1.13 -9.93 4.40
C LYS A 28 -0.57 -10.44 5.71
N ASN A 29 -0.75 -11.73 6.01
CA ASN A 29 -0.50 -12.28 7.35
C ASN A 29 0.98 -12.19 7.73
N ARG A 30 1.88 -12.58 6.82
CA ARG A 30 3.33 -12.55 7.10
C ARG A 30 3.87 -11.14 7.16
N VAL A 31 3.38 -10.23 6.31
CA VAL A 31 3.75 -8.80 6.38
C VAL A 31 3.25 -8.18 7.68
N GLU A 32 1.99 -8.40 8.07
CA GLU A 32 1.47 -7.96 9.37
C GLU A 32 2.35 -8.44 10.53
N ASN A 33 2.67 -9.74 10.54
CA ASN A 33 3.52 -10.33 11.58
C ASN A 33 4.96 -9.82 11.54
N TYR A 34 5.47 -9.49 10.36
CA TYR A 34 6.78 -8.87 10.20
C TYR A 34 6.79 -7.46 10.79
N VAL A 35 5.82 -6.62 10.43
CA VAL A 35 5.72 -5.26 10.98
C VAL A 35 5.54 -5.31 12.50
N ARG A 36 4.64 -6.15 13.01
CA ARG A 36 4.45 -6.33 14.47
C ARG A 36 5.74 -6.70 15.21
N ARG A 37 6.65 -7.44 14.59
CA ARG A 37 7.96 -7.81 15.18
C ARG A 37 8.96 -6.66 15.19
N ILE A 38 8.89 -5.76 14.22
CA ILE A 38 9.79 -4.59 14.14
C ILE A 38 9.30 -3.46 15.06
N LEU A 39 7.99 -3.35 15.26
CA LEU A 39 7.43 -2.35 16.15
C LEU A 39 7.90 -2.56 17.59
N PRO A 40 8.16 -1.46 18.34
CA PRO A 40 8.61 -1.56 19.72
C PRO A 40 7.55 -2.28 20.57
N LYS A 41 7.96 -3.01 21.62
CA LYS A 41 7.01 -3.69 22.51
C LYS A 41 6.06 -2.73 23.25
N SER A 42 6.52 -1.51 23.54
CA SER A 42 5.69 -0.49 24.19
C SER A 42 4.80 0.23 23.18
N ARG A 43 3.49 0.18 23.40
CA ARG A 43 2.48 0.82 22.56
C ARG A 43 2.62 2.36 22.51
N SER A 44 3.14 2.98 23.57
CA SER A 44 3.35 4.44 23.61
C SER A 44 4.39 4.94 22.59
N ARG A 45 5.22 4.04 22.06
CA ARG A 45 6.25 4.36 21.05
C ARG A 45 5.88 3.90 19.64
N TYR A 46 4.62 3.52 19.40
CA TYR A 46 4.20 3.14 18.05
C TYR A 46 4.30 4.35 17.12
N PRO A 47 4.77 4.15 15.88
CA PRO A 47 4.69 5.21 14.89
C PRO A 47 3.22 5.53 14.63
N LYS A 48 2.91 6.80 14.36
CA LYS A 48 1.54 7.22 14.04
C LYS A 48 1.04 6.54 12.77
N LYS A 49 1.94 6.33 11.80
CA LYS A 49 1.65 5.70 10.50
C LYS A 49 2.69 4.65 10.13
N VAL A 50 2.23 3.62 9.45
CA VAL A 50 3.05 2.62 8.75
C VAL A 50 2.60 2.56 7.31
N LEU A 51 3.50 2.88 6.39
CA LEU A 51 3.26 2.72 4.96
C LEU A 51 3.63 1.31 4.56
N VAL A 52 2.71 0.59 3.92
CA VAL A 52 3.00 -0.74 3.37
C VAL A 52 2.88 -0.67 1.85
N CYS A 53 4.03 -0.72 1.19
CA CYS A 53 4.12 -0.57 -0.25
C CYS A 53 3.87 -1.91 -0.94
N MET A 54 2.92 -1.94 -1.89
CA MET A 54 2.91 -2.97 -2.91
C MET A 54 3.93 -2.63 -4.00
N ILE A 55 4.55 -3.66 -4.56
CA ILE A 55 5.51 -3.54 -5.64
C ILE A 55 4.90 -2.85 -6.88
N TYR A 56 5.76 -2.17 -7.63
CA TYR A 56 5.42 -1.52 -8.89
C TYR A 56 5.46 -2.49 -10.08
N PHE A 57 5.09 -2.01 -11.27
CA PHE A 57 5.25 -2.78 -12.50
C PHE A 57 6.67 -2.65 -13.04
N LEU A 58 7.14 -3.72 -13.66
CA LEU A 58 8.47 -3.79 -14.25
C LEU A 58 8.43 -3.17 -15.65
N ASP A 59 9.60 -2.80 -16.17
CA ASP A 59 9.70 -2.26 -17.53
C ASP A 59 9.20 -3.28 -18.56
N GLU A 60 8.18 -2.90 -19.32
CA GLU A 60 7.63 -3.74 -20.38
C GLU A 60 8.64 -3.91 -21.52
N LEU A 61 9.54 -2.93 -21.71
CA LEU A 61 10.60 -3.04 -22.72
C LEU A 61 11.71 -3.98 -22.24
N ALA A 62 11.99 -5.01 -23.04
CA ALA A 62 13.09 -5.95 -22.79
C ALA A 62 14.46 -5.30 -23.09
N THR A 63 14.94 -4.47 -22.15
CA THR A 63 16.23 -3.76 -22.24
C THR A 63 17.43 -4.55 -21.73
N GLY A 64 17.21 -5.78 -21.25
CA GLY A 64 18.26 -6.59 -20.62
C GLY A 64 18.29 -6.40 -19.10
N GLY A 65 18.45 -7.49 -18.35
CA GLY A 65 18.57 -7.43 -16.90
C GLY A 65 18.71 -8.79 -16.23
N TRP A 66 19.09 -8.80 -14.96
CA TRP A 66 19.28 -10.04 -14.21
C TRP A 66 17.98 -10.84 -14.03
N ALA A 67 16.82 -10.19 -14.13
CA ALA A 67 15.51 -10.82 -13.96
C ALA A 67 14.92 -11.38 -15.28
N ASP A 68 15.54 -11.16 -16.44
CA ASP A 68 14.95 -11.48 -17.74
C ASP A 68 14.55 -12.95 -17.89
N CYS A 69 15.36 -13.87 -17.36
CA CYS A 69 15.03 -15.29 -17.40
C CYS A 69 13.69 -15.58 -16.70
N ALA A 70 13.50 -15.00 -15.50
CA ALA A 70 12.25 -15.15 -14.75
C ALA A 70 11.07 -14.47 -15.44
N LEU A 71 11.27 -13.26 -15.99
CA LEU A 71 10.23 -12.51 -16.70
C LEU A 71 9.78 -13.22 -17.97
N LYS A 72 10.72 -13.78 -18.72
CA LYS A 72 10.43 -14.59 -19.91
C LYS A 72 9.65 -15.85 -19.57
N CYS A 73 10.01 -16.54 -18.49
CA CYS A 73 9.27 -17.70 -17.98
C CYS A 73 7.83 -17.34 -17.56
N MET A 74 7.58 -16.12 -17.12
CA MET A 74 6.24 -15.61 -16.79
C MET A 74 5.50 -15.01 -17.99
N CYS A 75 6.09 -15.06 -19.19
CA CYS A 75 5.57 -14.41 -20.40
C CYS A 75 5.35 -12.90 -20.22
N TYR A 76 6.19 -12.23 -19.43
CA TYR A 76 6.01 -10.80 -19.17
C TYR A 76 6.21 -9.95 -20.43
N ASP A 77 7.15 -10.33 -21.31
CA ASP A 77 7.47 -9.59 -22.54
C ASP A 77 6.32 -9.62 -23.56
N SER A 78 5.50 -10.68 -23.55
CA SER A 78 4.39 -10.85 -24.50
C SER A 78 3.02 -10.57 -23.89
N ALA A 79 2.88 -10.67 -22.56
CA ALA A 79 1.62 -10.48 -21.86
C ALA A 79 1.84 -9.85 -20.46
N PRO A 80 2.39 -8.61 -20.39
CA PRO A 80 2.74 -7.96 -19.11
C PRO A 80 1.51 -7.78 -18.21
N ILE A 81 0.34 -7.61 -18.83
CA ILE A 81 -0.95 -7.47 -18.15
C ILE A 81 -1.24 -8.62 -17.17
N ARG A 82 -0.73 -9.85 -17.40
CA ARG A 82 -0.98 -11.00 -16.51
C ARG A 82 -0.36 -10.78 -15.13
N LEU A 83 0.92 -10.42 -15.09
CA LEU A 83 1.62 -10.15 -13.84
C LEU A 83 1.11 -8.85 -13.21
N GLN A 84 0.86 -7.81 -14.01
CA GLN A 84 0.28 -6.56 -13.51
C GLN A 84 -1.09 -6.77 -12.84
N THR A 85 -1.94 -7.59 -13.45
CA THR A 85 -3.26 -7.98 -12.89
C THR A 85 -3.09 -8.77 -11.60
N ALA A 86 -2.11 -9.66 -11.53
CA ALA A 86 -1.80 -10.38 -10.30
C ALA A 86 -1.37 -9.43 -9.17
N ILE A 87 -0.46 -8.48 -9.44
CA ILE A 87 -0.02 -7.46 -8.48
C ILE A 87 -1.21 -6.63 -7.96
N ARG A 88 -2.07 -6.13 -8.85
CA ARG A 88 -3.28 -5.38 -8.47
C ARG A 88 -4.23 -6.21 -7.62
N SER A 89 -4.40 -7.48 -7.97
CA SER A 89 -5.27 -8.41 -7.24
C SER A 89 -4.75 -8.69 -5.84
N ILE A 90 -3.44 -8.95 -5.69
CA ILE A 90 -2.80 -9.15 -4.39
C ILE A 90 -2.90 -7.87 -3.55
N PHE A 91 -2.73 -6.68 -4.15
CA PHE A 91 -2.89 -5.42 -3.42
C PHE A 91 -4.27 -5.31 -2.78
N LYS A 92 -5.32 -5.55 -3.58
CA LYS A 92 -6.71 -5.46 -3.14
C LYS A 92 -7.07 -6.50 -2.08
N LEU A 93 -6.66 -7.75 -2.30
CA LEU A 93 -7.04 -8.88 -1.46
C LEU A 93 -6.16 -9.03 -0.21
N ALA A 94 -4.93 -8.52 -0.24
CA ALA A 94 -3.95 -8.74 0.82
C ALA A 94 -3.43 -7.42 1.41
N THR A 95 -2.64 -6.64 0.65
CA THR A 95 -1.92 -5.47 1.20
C THR A 95 -2.86 -4.39 1.76
N GLN A 96 -3.97 -4.10 1.08
CA GLN A 96 -4.98 -3.16 1.56
C GLN A 96 -5.71 -3.65 2.82
N GLN A 97 -5.66 -4.95 3.10
CA GLN A 97 -6.36 -5.57 4.23
C GLN A 97 -5.50 -5.63 5.49
N ILE A 98 -4.24 -5.16 5.43
CA ILE A 98 -3.30 -5.17 6.55
C ILE A 98 -3.78 -4.22 7.65
N LYS A 99 -3.91 -4.73 8.87
CA LYS A 99 -4.27 -3.92 10.05
C LYS A 99 -3.33 -4.19 11.22
N ILE A 100 -2.89 -3.10 11.85
CA ILE A 100 -2.02 -3.15 13.03
C ILE A 100 -2.65 -2.29 14.11
N ALA A 101 -3.01 -2.90 15.24
CA ALA A 101 -3.64 -2.18 16.33
C ALA A 101 -2.70 -1.10 16.90
N GLY A 102 -3.22 0.12 17.06
CA GLY A 102 -2.49 1.24 17.65
C GLY A 102 -1.59 2.02 16.68
N THR A 103 -1.63 1.72 15.38
CA THR A 103 -1.00 2.53 14.33
C THR A 103 -1.88 2.54 13.09
N GLN A 104 -1.87 3.63 12.34
CA GLN A 104 -2.55 3.67 11.06
C GLN A 104 -1.70 2.97 10.01
N VAL A 105 -2.29 2.03 9.27
CA VAL A 105 -1.64 1.41 8.13
C VAL A 105 -2.15 2.06 6.85
N VAL A 106 -1.22 2.56 6.03
CA VAL A 106 -1.52 3.17 4.72
C VAL A 106 -0.95 2.27 3.63
N PRO A 107 -1.80 1.54 2.88
CA PRO A 107 -1.33 0.74 1.76
C PRO A 107 -0.95 1.66 0.59
N VAL A 108 0.25 1.49 0.04
CA VAL A 108 0.78 2.33 -1.05
C VAL A 108 0.93 1.51 -2.33
N PRO A 109 0.14 1.77 -3.38
CA PRO A 109 0.24 1.07 -4.66
C PRO A 109 1.33 1.69 -5.54
N LEU A 110 2.59 1.27 -5.38
CA LEU A 110 3.69 1.86 -6.18
C LEU A 110 3.52 1.61 -7.70
N PHE A 111 2.74 0.60 -8.08
CA PHE A 111 2.40 0.32 -9.48
C PHE A 111 1.53 1.40 -10.16
N GLU A 112 0.97 2.34 -9.41
CA GLU A 112 0.27 3.50 -10.00
C GLU A 112 1.26 4.54 -10.52
N GLU A 113 2.44 4.62 -9.92
CA GLU A 113 3.45 5.63 -10.25
C GLU A 113 4.52 5.07 -11.21
N LEU A 114 4.94 3.81 -10.99
CA LEU A 114 5.83 3.07 -11.88
C LEU A 114 5.00 2.00 -12.61
N ASP A 115 4.49 2.39 -13.79
CA ASP A 115 3.48 1.65 -14.56
C ASP A 115 4.06 0.71 -15.63
N GLY A 116 5.38 0.62 -15.74
CA GLY A 116 6.10 -0.24 -16.68
C GLY A 116 6.23 0.32 -18.10
N LYS A 117 5.64 1.50 -18.39
CA LYS A 117 5.57 2.04 -19.76
C LYS A 117 6.65 3.07 -20.07
N THR A 118 7.26 3.64 -19.04
CA THR A 118 8.27 4.67 -19.16
C THR A 118 9.65 4.08 -18.83
N SER A 119 10.33 3.50 -19.82
CA SER A 119 11.58 2.76 -19.59
C SER A 119 12.69 3.58 -18.91
N CYS A 120 12.70 4.91 -19.04
CA CYS A 120 13.68 5.76 -18.34
C CYS A 120 13.46 5.84 -16.82
N ASP A 121 12.32 5.36 -16.30
CA ASP A 121 12.10 5.20 -14.85
C ASP A 121 12.78 3.95 -14.29
N TYR A 122 13.37 3.10 -15.14
CA TYR A 122 13.92 1.81 -14.76
C TYR A 122 15.41 1.67 -15.08
N LEU A 123 16.06 0.82 -14.30
CA LEU A 123 17.38 0.26 -14.53
C LEU A 123 17.23 -1.26 -14.57
N GLN A 124 17.75 -1.88 -15.62
CA GLN A 124 17.71 -3.35 -15.81
C GLN A 124 16.30 -3.95 -15.64
N ARG A 125 15.28 -3.18 -16.09
CA ARG A 125 13.84 -3.49 -16.03
C ARG A 125 13.18 -3.60 -14.66
N VAL A 126 13.94 -3.70 -13.57
CA VAL A 126 13.39 -4.02 -12.25
C VAL A 126 13.70 -2.99 -11.18
N GLU A 127 14.85 -2.34 -11.28
CA GLU A 127 15.28 -1.34 -10.32
C GLU A 127 14.78 0.04 -10.75
N PRO A 128 14.35 0.91 -9.83
CA PRO A 128 13.97 2.25 -10.20
C PRO A 128 15.25 3.05 -10.55
N SER A 129 15.20 3.77 -11.66
CA SER A 129 16.21 4.78 -11.98
C SER A 129 16.11 5.97 -11.01
N PRO A 130 17.03 6.96 -11.03
CA PRO A 130 16.84 8.19 -10.27
C PRO A 130 15.52 8.91 -10.57
N ALA A 131 15.03 8.85 -11.82
CA ALA A 131 13.74 9.39 -12.21
C ALA A 131 12.58 8.59 -11.60
N GLY A 132 12.62 7.25 -11.71
CA GLY A 132 11.64 6.37 -11.09
C GLY A 132 11.63 6.48 -9.56
N GLY A 133 12.80 6.56 -8.94
CA GLY A 133 12.95 6.76 -7.49
C GLY A 133 12.36 8.11 -7.03
N LYS A 134 12.54 9.18 -7.81
CA LYS A 134 11.91 10.48 -7.54
C LYS A 134 10.38 10.39 -7.58
N LYS A 135 9.84 9.67 -8.56
CA LYS A 135 8.41 9.41 -8.69
C LYS A 135 7.86 8.63 -7.48
N MET A 136 8.52 7.52 -7.11
CA MET A 136 8.18 6.75 -5.90
C MET A 136 8.22 7.61 -4.63
N ALA A 137 9.26 8.42 -4.46
CA ALA A 137 9.40 9.29 -3.31
C ALA A 137 8.25 10.30 -3.23
N LYS A 138 7.85 10.89 -4.36
CA LYS A 138 6.68 11.78 -4.42
C LYS A 138 5.41 11.07 -3.95
N GLN A 139 5.16 9.85 -4.41
CA GLN A 139 3.98 9.08 -4.00
C GLN A 139 3.98 8.74 -2.51
N LEU A 140 5.13 8.40 -1.94
CA LEU A 140 5.26 8.16 -0.50
C LEU A 140 5.02 9.41 0.33
N MET A 141 5.54 10.56 -0.13
CA MET A 141 5.31 11.85 0.53
C MET A 141 3.83 12.25 0.48
N ASN A 142 3.15 12.02 -0.64
CA ASN A 142 1.71 12.25 -0.75
C ASN A 142 0.93 11.35 0.22
N ALA A 143 1.28 10.07 0.30
CA ALA A 143 0.64 9.12 1.22
C ALA A 143 0.85 9.48 2.70
N LEU A 144 1.97 10.11 3.05
CA LEU A 144 2.20 10.67 4.39
C LEU A 144 1.29 11.87 4.68
N GLN A 145 1.15 12.77 3.71
CA GLN A 145 0.47 14.07 3.85
C GLN A 145 -1.06 14.04 3.72
N TRP A 146 -1.64 12.99 3.11
CA TRP A 146 -3.08 12.90 2.79
C TRP A 146 -4.06 13.19 3.95
N GLU A 147 -3.64 13.08 5.22
CA GLU A 147 -4.50 13.39 6.38
C GLU A 147 -4.26 14.75 7.04
N SER A 148 -3.14 15.43 6.75
CA SER A 148 -2.94 16.79 7.24
C SER A 148 -4.05 17.72 6.74
N SER A 149 -4.61 17.39 5.56
CA SER A 149 -5.70 18.14 4.93
C SER A 149 -7.10 17.75 5.41
N SER A 150 -7.33 16.50 5.86
CA SER A 150 -8.66 16.05 6.30
C SER A 150 -8.98 16.42 7.75
N LEU A 151 -7.98 16.71 8.57
CA LEU A 151 -8.17 17.24 9.94
C LEU A 151 -8.31 18.78 9.99
N GLY A 152 -7.92 19.49 8.93
CA GLY A 152 -8.08 20.95 8.83
C GLY A 152 -9.53 21.37 8.54
N ASP A 153 -10.22 20.61 7.68
CA ASP A 153 -11.56 20.96 7.20
C ASP A 153 -12.66 20.69 8.27
N GLU A 154 -12.44 19.72 9.17
CA GLU A 154 -13.40 19.38 10.24
C GLU A 154 -13.30 20.35 11.43
N SER A 155 -12.10 20.85 11.74
CA SER A 155 -11.86 21.89 12.75
C SER A 155 -12.39 23.25 12.32
N GLU A 156 -12.28 23.60 11.03
CA GLU A 156 -12.83 24.86 10.49
C GLU A 156 -14.35 24.83 10.44
N ARG A 157 -14.96 23.68 10.09
CA ARG A 157 -16.42 23.49 10.14
C ARG A 157 -16.99 23.53 11.56
N THR A 158 -16.30 22.96 12.55
CA THR A 158 -16.77 23.02 13.95
C THR A 158 -16.65 24.44 14.52
N HIS A 159 -15.61 25.19 14.16
CA HIS A 159 -15.45 26.58 14.59
C HIS A 159 -16.45 27.53 13.90
N LEU A 160 -16.72 27.34 12.59
CA LEU A 160 -17.74 28.09 11.85
C LEU A 160 -19.18 27.73 12.27
N ALA A 161 -19.44 26.48 12.65
CA ALA A 161 -20.74 26.06 13.19
C ALA A 161 -20.99 26.62 14.61
N ALA A 162 -19.95 26.77 15.44
CA ALA A 162 -20.05 27.38 16.75
C ALA A 162 -20.36 28.89 16.68
N LEU A 163 -19.76 29.60 15.70
CA LEU A 163 -20.01 31.03 15.48
C LEU A 163 -21.39 31.33 14.89
N ASN A 164 -22.02 30.37 14.21
CA ASN A 164 -23.36 30.52 13.61
C ASN A 164 -24.49 29.92 14.46
N SER A 165 -24.23 29.53 15.72
CA SER A 165 -25.29 29.05 16.60
C SER A 165 -26.14 30.21 17.15
N PRO A 166 -27.47 30.08 17.30
CA PRO A 166 -28.36 31.21 17.61
C PRO A 166 -28.28 31.76 19.05
N VAL A 167 -27.27 31.37 19.83
CA VAL A 167 -27.22 31.66 21.29
C VAL A 167 -26.56 33.00 21.62
N ALA A 168 -25.96 33.69 20.64
CA ALA A 168 -25.24 34.95 20.86
C ALA A 168 -26.09 36.23 20.63
N SER A 169 -27.42 36.21 20.87
CA SER A 169 -28.26 37.42 20.65
C SER A 169 -29.12 37.86 21.84
N VAL A 170 -28.94 37.33 23.05
CA VAL A 170 -29.75 37.76 24.22
C VAL A 170 -28.89 38.03 25.44
N MET A 171 -27.94 38.98 25.36
CA MET A 171 -27.40 39.69 26.54
C MET A 171 -26.84 41.07 26.15
N GLU A 172 -27.56 41.87 25.35
CA GLU A 172 -27.30 43.32 25.29
C GLU A 172 -28.65 44.05 25.17
N HIS A 173 -29.09 44.61 26.29
CA HIS A 173 -29.79 45.90 26.47
C HIS A 173 -30.76 45.86 27.66
N GLU A 174 -30.45 46.77 28.59
CA GLU A 174 -31.36 47.39 29.57
C GLU A 174 -32.65 47.93 28.92
#